data_AF-A0A9E4J2K0-F1
#
_entry.id   AF-A0A9E4J2K0-F1
#
_cell.length_a   1.000
_cell.length_b   1.000
_cell.length_c   1.000
_cell.angle_alpha   90.00
_cell.angle_beta   90.00
_cell.angle_gamma   90.00
#
_symmetry.space_group_name_H-M   'P 1'
#
loop_
_entity.id
_entity.type
_entity.pdbx_description
1 polymer ?
#
loop_
_entity_poly.entity_id
_entity_poly.type
_entity_poly.pdbx_seq_one_letter_code
_entity_poly.pdbx_strand_id
1 'polypeptide(L)'
;PENPSRWAVRDLYMAHLALSDLSGARHLVAERLDRGSLGWAGARSGTLDVWNGDWRAALDGDRHHLDARDGAFGIDLYLEPGKGPTRHGADGYSRKGAAPGNASHYYSMTRMPTSGRLRIDGEWLEVTGSSWMDHEFGTSFLEPGQVGWDWFSIQLDDGS
;
A
#
# COMPACT_ATOMS: atom_id res chain seq x y z
N PRO A 1 22.60 -7.78 -16.42
CA PRO A 1 22.94 -8.16 -15.03
C PRO A 1 24.17 -9.08 -15.01
N GLU A 2 25.16 -8.77 -14.17
CA GLU A 2 26.43 -9.53 -14.09
C GLU A 2 26.28 -10.93 -13.47
N ASN A 3 25.25 -11.15 -12.63
CA ASN A 3 24.95 -12.46 -12.07
C ASN A 3 23.70 -13.09 -12.75
N PRO A 4 23.85 -14.21 -13.49
CA PRO A 4 22.74 -14.87 -14.19
C PRO A 4 21.87 -15.74 -13.28
N SER A 5 22.23 -15.94 -12.01
CA SER A 5 21.50 -16.80 -11.08
C SER A 5 20.05 -16.34 -10.89
N ARG A 6 19.12 -17.30 -10.94
CA ARG A 6 17.69 -17.07 -10.64
C ARG A 6 17.45 -16.68 -9.18
N TRP A 7 18.42 -16.94 -8.31
CA TRP A 7 18.39 -16.63 -6.87
C TRP A 7 19.06 -15.30 -6.53
N ALA A 8 19.66 -14.62 -7.51
CA ALA A 8 20.23 -13.30 -7.28
C ALA A 8 19.11 -12.31 -6.90
N VAL A 9 19.30 -11.60 -5.79
CA VAL A 9 18.39 -10.53 -5.36
C VAL A 9 18.60 -9.33 -6.29
N ARG A 10 17.54 -8.93 -6.97
CA ARG A 10 17.52 -7.74 -7.84
C ARG A 10 16.61 -6.67 -7.27
N ASP A 11 15.45 -7.12 -6.83
CA ASP A 11 14.40 -6.31 -6.25
C ASP A 11 13.98 -6.93 -4.91
N LEU A 12 13.64 -6.07 -3.96
CA LEU A 12 13.06 -6.43 -2.68
C LEU A 12 11.65 -5.86 -2.62
N TYR A 13 10.72 -6.67 -2.14
CA TYR A 13 9.32 -6.33 -1.97
C TYR A 13 9.01 -6.34 -0.48
N MET A 14 8.69 -5.18 0.05
CA MET A 14 8.32 -4.99 1.45
C MET A 14 6.81 -4.81 1.54
N ALA A 15 6.18 -5.48 2.50
CA ALA A 15 4.77 -5.32 2.80
C ALA A 15 4.55 -5.36 4.31
N HIS A 16 3.61 -4.58 4.81
CA HIS A 16 3.15 -4.64 6.19
C HIS A 16 1.62 -4.61 6.23
N LEU A 17 1.05 -5.31 7.20
CA LEU A 17 -0.38 -5.30 7.51
C LEU A 17 -0.53 -4.95 8.97
N ALA A 18 -1.45 -4.03 9.26
CA ALA A 18 -1.77 -3.68 10.63
C ALA A 18 -3.28 -3.54 10.84
N LEU A 19 -3.76 -3.93 12.02
CA LEU A 19 -5.15 -3.76 12.46
C LEU A 19 -5.15 -3.20 13.88
N SER A 20 -5.79 -2.04 14.06
CA SER A 20 -5.96 -1.40 15.36
C SER A 20 -7.39 -1.60 15.86
N ASP A 21 -7.55 -2.35 16.94
CA ASP A 21 -8.82 -2.54 17.64
C ASP A 21 -8.78 -1.73 18.93
N LEU A 22 -9.44 -0.57 18.89
CA LEU A 22 -9.44 0.40 19.98
C LEU A 22 -10.24 -0.10 21.18
N SER A 23 -11.35 -0.79 20.95
CA SER A 23 -12.20 -1.34 22.02
C SER A 23 -11.48 -2.49 22.74
N GLY A 24 -10.78 -3.34 21.99
CA GLY A 24 -9.92 -4.39 22.53
C GLY A 24 -8.54 -3.92 22.98
N ALA A 25 -8.23 -2.62 22.85
CA ALA A 25 -6.95 -2.00 23.21
C ALA A 25 -5.73 -2.74 22.63
N ARG A 26 -5.79 -3.15 21.36
CA ARG A 26 -4.74 -3.93 20.70
C ARG A 26 -4.38 -3.38 19.33
N HIS A 27 -3.13 -3.58 18.96
CA HIS A 27 -2.57 -3.27 17.65
C HIS A 27 -1.84 -4.51 17.14
N LEU A 28 -2.38 -5.12 16.08
CA LEU A 28 -1.84 -6.31 15.44
C LEU A 28 -1.01 -5.87 14.23
N VAL A 29 0.18 -6.45 14.06
CA VAL A 29 1.10 -6.10 12.98
C VAL A 29 1.74 -7.36 12.44
N ALA A 30 1.89 -7.42 11.12
CA ALA A 30 2.71 -8.41 10.42
C ALA A 30 3.49 -7.71 9.30
N GLU A 31 4.66 -8.25 8.99
CA GLU A 31 5.57 -7.74 7.96
C GLU A 31 6.11 -8.87 7.08
N ARG A 32 6.43 -8.52 5.83
CA ARG A 32 7.10 -9.40 4.88
C ARG A 32 8.15 -8.64 4.09
N LEU A 33 9.29 -9.29 3.90
CA LEU A 33 10.40 -8.81 3.09
C LEU A 33 10.89 -9.97 2.23
N ASP A 34 10.55 -9.91 0.94
CA ASP A 34 10.82 -11.01 0.03
C ASP A 34 11.45 -10.54 -1.28
N ARG A 35 12.19 -11.45 -1.90
CA ARG A 35 12.77 -11.26 -3.23
C ARG A 35 11.78 -11.69 -4.30
N GLY A 36 11.85 -11.09 -5.49
CA GLY A 36 11.03 -11.51 -6.62
C GLY A 36 11.42 -12.84 -7.28
N SER A 37 12.55 -13.44 -6.88
CA SER A 37 13.01 -14.72 -7.42
C SER A 37 11.92 -15.79 -7.35
N LEU A 38 11.74 -16.52 -8.46
CA LEU A 38 10.72 -17.57 -8.61
C LEU A 38 9.26 -17.06 -8.52
N GLY A 39 9.04 -15.74 -8.58
CA GLY A 39 7.70 -15.15 -8.53
C GLY A 39 7.09 -15.09 -7.15
N TRP A 40 7.89 -15.24 -6.09
CA TRP A 40 7.42 -15.25 -4.70
C TRP A 40 6.83 -13.90 -4.27
N ALA A 41 7.40 -12.81 -4.75
CA ALA A 41 6.87 -11.46 -4.61
C ALA A 41 7.02 -10.72 -5.94
N GLY A 42 6.21 -9.67 -6.15
CA GLY A 42 6.24 -8.97 -7.42
C GLY A 42 5.20 -7.88 -7.54
N ALA A 43 5.29 -7.16 -8.65
CA ALA A 43 4.31 -6.19 -9.11
C ALA A 43 4.18 -6.30 -10.63
N ARG A 44 2.97 -6.19 -11.15
CA ARG A 44 2.70 -6.11 -12.59
C ARG A 44 2.74 -4.67 -13.06
N SER A 45 3.36 -4.43 -14.21
CA SER A 45 3.31 -3.12 -14.86
C SER A 45 1.95 -2.88 -15.54
N GLY A 46 1.45 -1.64 -15.47
CA GLY A 46 0.26 -1.19 -16.21
C GLY A 46 -1.09 -1.51 -15.55
N THR A 47 -1.09 -2.16 -14.38
CA THR A 47 -2.28 -2.38 -13.56
C THR A 47 -1.86 -2.50 -12.09
N LEU A 48 -2.80 -2.34 -11.16
CA LEU A 48 -2.58 -2.75 -9.78
C LEU A 48 -2.65 -4.28 -9.73
N ASP A 49 -1.51 -4.91 -9.51
CA ASP A 49 -1.38 -6.33 -9.18
C ASP A 49 -0.02 -6.49 -8.52
N VAL A 50 0.00 -6.40 -7.20
CA VAL A 50 1.19 -6.46 -6.34
C VAL A 50 0.99 -7.57 -5.33
N TRP A 51 2.00 -8.42 -5.15
CA TRP A 51 1.92 -9.55 -4.24
C TRP A 51 3.22 -9.78 -3.48
N ASN A 52 3.08 -10.35 -2.29
CA ASN A 52 4.17 -10.93 -1.54
C ASN A 52 3.67 -12.21 -0.84
N GLY A 53 4.07 -13.37 -1.34
CA GLY A 53 3.50 -14.66 -0.95
C GLY A 53 2.01 -14.72 -1.29
N ASP A 54 1.20 -15.02 -0.29
CA ASP A 54 -0.27 -15.02 -0.39
C ASP A 54 -0.93 -13.65 -0.13
N TRP A 55 -0.16 -12.60 0.18
CA TRP A 55 -0.70 -11.24 0.30
C TRP A 55 -0.76 -10.57 -1.06
N ARG A 56 -1.88 -9.92 -1.37
CA ARG A 56 -2.09 -9.29 -2.66
C ARG A 56 -2.97 -8.05 -2.60
N ALA A 57 -2.59 -7.06 -3.40
CA ALA A 57 -3.42 -5.93 -3.79
C ALA A 57 -3.57 -5.96 -5.31
N ALA A 58 -4.78 -6.09 -5.83
CA ALA A 58 -5.05 -6.21 -7.26
C ALA A 58 -6.27 -5.40 -7.70
N LEU A 59 -6.33 -5.02 -8.97
CA LEU A 59 -7.56 -4.54 -9.60
C LEU A 59 -8.44 -5.74 -10.00
N ASP A 60 -9.69 -5.72 -9.55
CA ASP A 60 -10.80 -6.58 -9.99
C ASP A 60 -11.86 -5.70 -10.66
N GLY A 61 -11.84 -5.65 -11.99
CA GLY A 61 -12.56 -4.64 -12.75
C GLY A 61 -11.98 -3.25 -12.48
N ASP A 62 -12.80 -2.36 -11.92
CA ASP A 62 -12.42 -1.01 -11.47
C ASP A 62 -12.17 -0.91 -9.96
N ARG A 63 -12.36 -2.01 -9.23
CA ARG A 63 -12.25 -2.07 -7.77
C ARG A 63 -10.90 -2.61 -7.35
N HIS A 64 -10.40 -2.15 -6.21
CA HIS A 64 -9.20 -2.74 -5.63
C HIS A 64 -9.63 -3.89 -4.72
N HIS A 65 -9.03 -5.06 -4.89
CA HIS A 65 -9.18 -6.21 -4.01
C HIS A 65 -7.90 -6.38 -3.20
N LEU A 66 -8.03 -6.34 -1.87
CA LEU A 66 -6.93 -6.53 -0.92
C LEU A 66 -7.19 -7.83 -0.14
N ASP A 67 -6.29 -8.80 -0.24
CA ASP A 67 -6.31 -10.03 0.58
C ASP A 67 -4.95 -10.19 1.25
N ALA A 68 -4.92 -10.20 2.58
CA ALA A 68 -3.71 -10.37 3.36
C ALA A 68 -4.05 -10.99 4.71
N ARG A 69 -3.30 -12.01 5.12
CA ARG A 69 -3.58 -12.79 6.33
C ARG A 69 -2.31 -13.17 7.06
N ASP A 70 -2.34 -13.06 8.37
CA ASP A 70 -1.27 -13.51 9.25
C ASP A 70 -1.85 -14.19 10.49
N GLY A 71 -1.62 -15.51 10.60
CA GLY A 71 -2.09 -16.29 11.74
C GLY A 71 -3.61 -16.19 11.97
N ALA A 72 -4.03 -15.43 12.97
CA ALA A 72 -5.43 -15.25 13.38
C ALA A 72 -6.05 -13.91 12.94
N PHE A 73 -5.31 -13.04 12.24
CA PHE A 73 -5.84 -11.76 11.75
C PHE A 73 -5.58 -11.55 10.27
N GLY A 74 -6.30 -10.62 9.65
CA GLY A 74 -6.25 -10.41 8.21
C GLY A 74 -7.33 -9.51 7.66
N ILE A 75 -7.28 -9.30 6.35
CA ILE A 75 -8.23 -8.50 5.58
C ILE A 75 -8.58 -9.23 4.27
N ASP A 76 -9.82 -9.07 3.84
CA ASP A 76 -10.32 -9.43 2.51
C ASP A 76 -11.33 -8.35 2.12
N LEU A 77 -10.88 -7.33 1.41
CA LEU A 77 -11.58 -6.06 1.22
C LEU A 77 -11.66 -5.69 -0.25
N TYR A 78 -12.83 -5.19 -0.65
CA TYR A 78 -13.05 -4.51 -1.93
C TYR A 78 -13.18 -3.01 -1.69
N LEU A 79 -12.42 -2.23 -2.45
CA LEU A 79 -12.41 -0.77 -2.40
C LEU A 79 -12.83 -0.22 -3.77
N GLU A 80 -13.95 0.48 -3.77
CA GLU A 80 -14.47 1.21 -4.94
C GLU A 80 -13.60 2.45 -5.22
N PRO A 81 -13.48 2.91 -6.48
CA PRO A 81 -12.60 4.03 -6.83
C PRO A 81 -12.98 5.38 -6.22
N GLY A 82 -14.23 5.54 -5.75
CA GLY A 82 -14.69 6.71 -5.01
C GLY A 82 -14.53 8.02 -5.81
N LYS A 83 -13.81 8.99 -5.23
CA LYS A 83 -13.51 10.30 -5.85
C LYS A 83 -12.59 10.19 -7.08
N GLY A 84 -11.91 9.05 -7.24
CA GLY A 84 -10.85 8.89 -8.24
C GLY A 84 -9.52 9.54 -7.81
N PRO A 85 -8.52 9.56 -8.71
CA PRO A 85 -7.17 9.99 -8.37
C PRO A 85 -7.05 11.51 -8.20
N THR A 86 -6.44 11.93 -7.10
CA THR A 86 -6.00 13.30 -6.83
C THR A 86 -4.48 13.39 -6.99
N ARG A 87 -4.01 14.21 -7.93
CA ARG A 87 -2.58 14.41 -8.18
C ARG A 87 -1.98 15.37 -7.15
N HIS A 88 -0.83 15.01 -6.59
CA HIS A 88 -0.10 15.83 -5.62
C HIS A 88 0.90 16.79 -6.29
N GLY A 89 1.32 17.82 -5.56
CA GLY A 89 2.32 18.77 -6.03
C GLY A 89 1.91 19.47 -7.32
N ALA A 90 2.86 19.64 -8.24
CA ALA A 90 2.60 20.20 -9.56
C ALA A 90 2.21 19.08 -10.54
N ASP A 91 0.91 18.86 -10.74
CA ASP A 91 0.35 17.86 -11.65
C ASP A 91 0.88 16.42 -11.43
N GLY A 92 1.09 16.04 -10.18
CA GLY A 92 1.60 14.73 -9.78
C GLY A 92 3.10 14.73 -9.51
N TYR A 93 3.82 15.82 -9.78
CA TYR A 93 5.22 15.97 -9.41
C TYR A 93 5.34 16.60 -8.03
N SER A 94 5.76 15.79 -7.04
CA SER A 94 5.89 16.18 -5.64
C SER A 94 7.35 16.26 -5.21
N ARG A 95 7.84 17.47 -4.88
CA ARG A 95 9.22 17.69 -4.44
C ARG A 95 9.39 17.33 -2.96
N LYS A 96 10.45 16.60 -2.62
CA LYS A 96 10.73 16.05 -1.28
C LYS A 96 11.95 16.63 -0.58
N GLY A 97 12.75 17.42 -1.30
CA GLY A 97 13.90 18.12 -0.73
C GLY A 97 14.44 19.20 -1.65
N ALA A 98 15.55 19.80 -1.26
CA ALA A 98 16.11 20.96 -1.94
C ALA A 98 16.87 20.57 -3.22
N ALA A 99 17.40 19.35 -3.29
CA ALA A 99 18.21 18.91 -4.42
C ALA A 99 17.37 18.71 -5.69
N PRO A 100 17.85 19.18 -6.86
CA PRO A 100 17.23 18.86 -8.14
C PRO A 100 17.08 17.34 -8.31
N GLY A 101 15.87 16.88 -8.62
CA GLY A 101 15.56 15.45 -8.77
C GLY A 101 15.10 14.74 -7.49
N ASN A 102 15.15 15.39 -6.32
CA ASN A 102 14.53 14.86 -5.11
C ASN A 102 13.00 15.11 -5.13
N ALA A 103 12.32 14.29 -5.91
CA ALA A 103 10.89 14.34 -6.13
C ALA A 103 10.35 12.95 -6.48
N SER A 104 9.04 12.79 -6.31
CA SER A 104 8.30 11.60 -6.69
C SER A 104 7.12 11.96 -7.58
N HIS A 105 6.70 11.01 -8.41
CA HIS A 105 5.37 11.02 -8.97
C HIS A 105 4.40 10.48 -7.93
N TYR A 106 3.36 11.26 -7.61
CA TYR A 106 2.52 10.96 -6.46
C TYR A 106 1.06 11.35 -6.70
N TYR A 107 0.16 10.42 -6.42
CA TYR A 107 -1.28 10.66 -6.38
C TYR A 107 -1.92 9.81 -5.28
N SER A 108 -3.11 10.24 -4.83
CA SER A 108 -3.94 9.45 -3.91
C SER A 108 -5.28 9.13 -4.53
N MET A 109 -5.86 7.98 -4.17
CA MET A 109 -7.29 7.74 -4.28
C MET A 109 -7.91 7.87 -2.90
N THR A 110 -8.80 8.83 -2.75
CA THR A 110 -9.40 9.19 -1.46
C THR A 110 -10.87 8.81 -1.47
N ARG A 111 -11.46 8.62 -0.29
CA ARG A 111 -12.87 8.30 -0.10
C ARG A 111 -13.27 7.09 -0.90
N MET A 112 -12.50 6.03 -0.81
CA MET A 112 -12.77 4.78 -1.49
C MET A 112 -13.80 3.99 -0.66
N PRO A 113 -15.08 3.89 -1.07
CA PRO A 113 -16.05 3.04 -0.37
C PRO A 113 -15.49 1.63 -0.23
N THR A 114 -15.43 1.14 1.00
CA THR A 114 -14.81 -0.15 1.31
C THR A 114 -15.85 -1.09 1.89
N SER A 115 -15.85 -2.34 1.42
CA SER A 115 -16.65 -3.43 1.97
C SER A 115 -15.85 -4.72 1.96
N GLY A 116 -16.27 -5.69 2.78
CA GLY A 116 -15.64 -7.00 2.87
C GLY A 116 -15.52 -7.42 4.32
N ARG A 117 -14.42 -8.08 4.68
CA ARG A 117 -14.28 -8.70 5.99
C ARG A 117 -12.90 -8.52 6.59
N LEU A 118 -12.88 -8.38 7.91
CA LEU A 118 -11.68 -8.43 8.73
C LEU A 118 -11.62 -9.78 9.43
N ARG A 119 -10.43 -10.34 9.58
CA ARG A 119 -10.20 -11.50 10.43
C ARG A 119 -9.60 -11.03 11.74
N ILE A 120 -10.19 -11.43 12.85
CA ILE A 120 -9.72 -11.11 14.19
C ILE A 120 -9.95 -12.34 15.06
N ASP A 121 -8.93 -12.78 15.80
CA ASP A 121 -8.97 -14.00 16.63
C ASP A 121 -9.43 -15.26 15.88
N GLY A 122 -9.16 -15.29 14.56
CA GLY A 122 -9.52 -16.39 13.68
C GLY A 122 -10.91 -16.27 13.05
N GLU A 123 -11.77 -15.38 13.55
CA GLU A 123 -13.13 -15.16 13.09
C GLU A 123 -13.23 -14.05 12.04
N TRP A 124 -14.14 -14.21 11.08
CA TRP A 124 -14.39 -13.21 10.04
C TRP A 124 -15.56 -12.32 10.44
N LEU A 125 -15.35 -11.01 10.35
CA LEU A 125 -16.31 -9.96 10.65
C LEU A 125 -16.54 -9.12 9.40
N GLU A 126 -17.80 -9.04 8.95
CA GLU A 126 -18.19 -8.17 7.84
C GLU A 126 -18.07 -6.70 8.25
N VAL A 127 -17.51 -5.88 7.36
CA VAL A 127 -17.26 -4.46 7.61
C VAL A 127 -17.60 -3.61 6.40
N THR A 128 -17.90 -2.35 6.66
CA THR A 128 -17.92 -1.28 5.66
C THR A 128 -17.14 -0.09 6.18
N GLY A 129 -16.65 0.75 5.27
CA GLY A 129 -15.87 1.91 5.65
C GLY A 129 -15.41 2.75 4.46
N SER A 130 -14.38 3.56 4.71
CA SER A 130 -13.75 4.43 3.73
C SER A 130 -12.24 4.24 3.79
N SER A 131 -11.62 4.04 2.63
CA SER A 131 -10.17 3.85 2.51
C SER A 131 -9.50 5.01 1.77
N TRP A 132 -8.19 5.10 1.97
CA TRP A 132 -7.29 6.00 1.28
C TRP A 132 -6.13 5.16 0.73
N MET A 133 -5.79 5.35 -0.54
CA MET A 133 -4.63 4.73 -1.18
C MET A 133 -3.69 5.81 -1.70
N ASP A 134 -2.41 5.60 -1.44
CA ASP A 134 -1.31 6.40 -1.96
C ASP A 134 -0.50 5.59 -2.95
N HIS A 135 -0.22 6.18 -4.12
CA HIS A 135 0.71 5.61 -5.08
C HIS A 135 1.81 6.59 -5.38
N GLU A 136 2.99 6.27 -4.89
CA GLU A 136 4.21 7.05 -5.04
C GLU A 136 5.32 6.26 -5.72
N PHE A 137 5.97 6.85 -6.73
CA PHE A 137 7.11 6.24 -7.40
C PHE A 137 8.13 7.27 -7.85
N GLY A 138 9.40 6.89 -7.81
CA GLY A 138 10.53 7.75 -8.16
C GLY A 138 11.86 7.05 -7.88
N THR A 139 12.96 7.74 -8.18
CA THR A 139 14.32 7.21 -8.02
C THR A 139 15.12 7.92 -6.92
N SER A 140 14.48 8.83 -6.18
CA SER A 140 15.09 9.59 -5.10
C SER A 140 14.71 9.02 -3.73
N PHE A 141 15.68 9.02 -2.83
CA PHE A 141 15.52 8.68 -1.42
C PHE A 141 15.58 9.95 -0.57
N LEU A 142 15.32 9.82 0.73
CA LEU A 142 15.53 10.90 1.70
C LEU A 142 16.93 11.51 1.56
N GLU A 143 17.02 12.83 1.68
CA GLU A 143 18.27 13.59 1.61
C GLU A 143 19.16 13.32 2.83
N PRO A 144 20.50 13.35 2.67
CA PRO A 144 21.42 13.32 3.80
C PRO A 144 21.09 14.42 4.82
N GLY A 145 20.77 14.04 6.05
CA GLY A 145 20.35 14.95 7.13
C GLY A 145 18.87 14.83 7.51
N GLN A 146 18.05 14.16 6.70
CA GLN A 146 16.70 13.76 7.10
C GLN A 146 16.76 12.49 7.97
N VAL A 147 16.20 12.57 9.18
CA VAL A 147 16.13 11.43 10.12
C VAL A 147 14.90 10.56 9.84
N GLY A 148 13.86 11.15 9.25
CA GLY A 148 12.58 10.52 8.93
C GLY A 148 11.59 11.55 8.40
N TRP A 149 10.31 11.20 8.40
CA TRP A 149 9.22 12.09 8.02
C TRP A 149 8.00 11.86 8.91
N ASP A 150 7.19 12.90 9.06
CA ASP A 150 5.82 12.79 9.55
C ASP A 150 4.88 12.88 8.36
N TRP A 151 3.92 11.97 8.28
CA TRP A 151 2.89 11.97 7.23
C TRP A 151 1.52 11.91 7.87
N PHE A 152 0.60 12.72 7.38
CA PHE A 152 -0.81 12.62 7.74
C PHE A 152 -1.67 12.96 6.53
N SER A 153 -2.84 12.32 6.46
CA SER A 153 -3.94 12.70 5.60
C SER A 153 -5.21 12.79 6.43
N ILE A 154 -6.20 13.52 5.93
CA ILE A 154 -7.49 13.66 6.59
C ILE A 154 -8.59 13.63 5.55
N GLN A 155 -9.70 12.96 5.88
CA GLN A 155 -10.93 12.99 5.09
C GLN A 155 -11.97 13.78 5.89
N LEU A 156 -12.33 14.98 5.43
CA LEU A 156 -13.27 15.85 6.14
C LEU A 156 -14.73 15.50 5.80
N ASP A 157 -15.69 15.72 6.69
CA ASP A 157 -17.08 15.33 6.41
C ASP A 157 -17.74 16.12 5.26
N ASP A 158 -17.19 17.30 4.94
CA ASP A 158 -17.68 18.17 3.86
C ASP A 158 -17.28 17.73 2.44
N GLY A 159 -16.50 16.64 2.32
CA GLY A 159 -16.05 16.10 1.04
C GLY A 159 -14.61 16.46 0.65
N SER A 160 -13.94 17.33 1.41
CA SER A 160 -12.55 17.75 1.17
C SER A 160 -11.57 16.58 1.26
#